data_AF-A0A842WUR5-F1
#
_entry.id   AF-A0A842WUR5-F1
#
_cell.length_a   1.000
_cell.length_b   1.000
_cell.length_c   1.000
_cell.angle_alpha   90.00
_cell.angle_beta   90.00
_cell.angle_gamma   90.00
#
_symmetry.space_group_name_H-M   'P 1'
#
loop_
_entity.id
_entity.type
_entity.pdbx_description
1 polymer ?
#
loop_
_entity_poly.entity_id
_entity_poly.type
_entity_poly.pdbx_seq_one_letter_code
_entity_poly.pdbx_strand_id
1 'polypeptide(L)'
;MRTETKLVLVGAVVMLVLVGTIATLIVDDVEGPTIYEIHIQPVEPMAGDRIAVTIYCIDPSGVSNAELRASVNGKDWETYQMNFYACLCLAGGRWIGSIDPVDSGDQVQVYVTAYDDSPTKNSADTEVFQYQIET
;
A
#
# COMPACT_ATOMS: atom_id res chain seq x y z
N MET A 1 -38.24 -28.08 -14.56
CA MET A 1 -37.72 -26.75 -14.14
C MET A 1 -37.72 -25.81 -15.33
N ARG A 2 -38.24 -24.58 -15.16
CA ARG A 2 -38.15 -23.52 -16.18
C ARG A 2 -36.68 -23.13 -16.40
N THR A 3 -36.34 -22.68 -17.60
CA THR A 3 -34.99 -22.25 -17.98
C THR A 3 -34.43 -21.20 -17.01
N GLU A 4 -35.28 -20.32 -16.50
CA GLU A 4 -34.96 -19.32 -15.47
C GLU A 4 -34.42 -19.95 -14.17
N THR A 5 -35.05 -21.02 -13.68
CA THR A 5 -34.60 -21.72 -12.46
C THR A 5 -33.23 -22.37 -12.66
N LYS A 6 -32.96 -22.89 -13.87
CA LYS A 6 -31.65 -23.46 -14.20
C LYS A 6 -30.56 -22.37 -14.24
N LEU A 7 -30.87 -21.22 -14.82
CA LEU A 7 -29.94 -20.09 -14.90
C LEU A 7 -29.59 -19.56 -13.50
N VAL A 8 -30.59 -19.40 -12.63
CA VAL A 8 -30.36 -18.99 -11.23
C VAL A 8 -29.47 -19.99 -10.49
N LEU A 9 -29.71 -21.30 -10.65
CA LEU A 9 -28.88 -22.33 -10.03
C LEU A 9 -27.44 -22.32 -10.54
N VAL A 10 -27.23 -22.17 -11.85
CA VAL A 10 -25.89 -22.06 -12.44
C VAL A 10 -25.17 -20.82 -11.90
N GLY A 11 -25.85 -19.67 -11.85
CA GLY A 11 -25.28 -18.44 -11.28
C GLY A 11 -24.89 -18.59 -9.81
N ALA A 12 -25.73 -19.26 -9.01
CA ALA A 12 -25.43 -19.53 -7.60
C ALA A 12 -24.21 -20.44 -7.43
N VAL A 13 -24.08 -21.48 -8.24
CA VAL A 13 -22.91 -22.37 -8.22
C VAL A 13 -21.64 -21.63 -8.61
N VAL A 14 -21.68 -20.80 -9.67
CA VAL A 14 -20.53 -19.99 -10.08
C VAL A 14 -20.11 -19.01 -8.97
N MET A 15 -21.06 -18.36 -8.32
CA MET A 15 -20.78 -17.47 -7.19
C MET A 15 -20.12 -18.21 -6.01
N LEU A 16 -20.62 -19.39 -5.64
CA LEU A 16 -20.03 -20.17 -4.55
C LEU A 16 -18.61 -20.61 -4.86
N VAL A 17 -18.34 -21.03 -6.10
CA VAL A 17 -16.98 -21.39 -6.53
C VAL A 17 -16.07 -20.16 -6.47
N LEU A 18 -16.53 -19.01 -6.99
CA LEU A 18 -15.75 -17.78 -7.00
C LEU A 18 -15.40 -17.30 -5.57
N VAL A 19 -16.38 -17.30 -4.67
CA VAL A 19 -16.16 -16.95 -3.25
C VAL A 19 -15.17 -17.90 -2.59
N GLY A 20 -15.31 -19.21 -2.83
CA GLY A 20 -14.37 -20.21 -2.33
C GLY A 20 -12.94 -19.96 -2.81
N THR A 21 -12.75 -19.67 -4.10
CA THR A 21 -11.42 -19.38 -4.67
C THR A 21 -10.80 -18.10 -4.12
N ILE A 22 -11.60 -17.05 -3.91
CA ILE A 22 -11.11 -15.80 -3.30
C ILE A 22 -10.71 -16.04 -1.85
N ALA A 23 -11.53 -16.79 -1.09
CA ALA A 23 -11.22 -17.09 0.29
C ALA A 23 -9.91 -17.88 0.43
N THR A 24 -9.64 -18.86 -0.44
CA THR A 24 -8.37 -19.58 -0.44
C THR A 24 -7.18 -18.68 -0.78
N LEU A 25 -7.33 -17.76 -1.74
CA LEU A 25 -6.28 -16.79 -2.08
C LEU A 25 -5.91 -15.89 -0.89
N ILE A 26 -6.87 -15.56 -0.03
CA ILE A 26 -6.62 -14.73 1.15
C ILE A 26 -6.02 -15.54 2.30
N VAL A 27 -6.56 -16.72 2.57
CA VAL A 27 -6.17 -17.52 3.75
C VAL A 27 -4.82 -18.20 3.59
N ASP A 28 -4.49 -18.64 2.38
CA ASP A 28 -3.24 -19.35 2.10
C ASP A 28 -2.09 -18.38 1.75
N ASP A 29 -2.33 -17.07 1.76
CA ASP A 29 -1.31 -16.08 1.46
C ASP A 29 -0.30 -15.93 2.61
N VAL A 30 0.97 -16.00 2.23
CA VAL A 30 2.12 -15.93 3.15
C VAL A 30 3.16 -14.90 2.70
N GLU A 31 2.93 -14.25 1.56
CA GLU A 31 3.82 -13.23 1.01
C GLU A 31 3.21 -11.84 1.24
N GLY A 32 4.06 -10.82 1.38
CA GLY A 32 3.59 -9.45 1.49
C GLY A 32 3.38 -8.80 0.12
N PRO A 33 2.78 -7.60 0.07
CA PRO A 33 2.49 -6.93 -1.19
C PRO A 33 3.73 -6.65 -2.03
N THR A 34 3.59 -6.77 -3.35
CA THR A 34 4.62 -6.29 -4.28
C THR A 34 4.46 -4.77 -4.48
N ILE A 35 5.40 -3.99 -3.94
CA ILE A 35 5.53 -2.56 -4.22
C ILE A 35 6.39 -2.39 -5.49
N TYR A 36 5.78 -1.99 -6.60
CA TYR A 36 6.46 -1.95 -7.90
C TYR A 36 6.83 -0.54 -8.37
N GLU A 37 6.31 0.49 -7.71
CA GLU A 37 6.62 1.88 -8.05
C GLU A 37 6.48 2.77 -6.81
N ILE A 38 7.42 3.70 -6.66
CA ILE A 38 7.43 4.72 -5.61
C ILE A 38 7.81 6.06 -6.23
N HIS A 39 7.03 7.09 -5.95
CA HIS A 39 7.29 8.48 -6.33
C HIS A 39 7.35 9.35 -5.08
N ILE A 40 8.47 10.07 -4.94
CA ILE A 40 8.68 11.03 -3.86
C ILE A 40 8.77 12.42 -4.47
N GLN A 41 7.99 13.35 -3.92
CA GLN A 41 7.93 14.74 -4.38
C GLN A 41 8.02 15.71 -3.20
N PRO A 42 8.84 16.76 -3.30
CA PRO A 42 9.80 17.01 -4.38
C PRO A 42 10.95 15.99 -4.38
N VAL A 43 11.65 15.85 -5.52
CA VAL A 43 12.82 14.96 -5.65
C VAL A 43 14.01 15.48 -4.84
N GLU A 44 14.12 16.80 -4.73
CA GLU A 44 15.12 17.52 -3.94
C GLU A 44 14.37 18.46 -2.98
N PRO A 45 13.96 17.98 -1.80
CA PRO A 45 13.21 18.77 -0.83
C PRO A 45 14.06 19.87 -0.19
N MET A 46 13.49 21.07 -0.13
CA MET A 46 14.06 22.24 0.52
C MET A 46 13.33 22.54 1.83
N ALA A 47 13.90 23.42 2.65
CA ALA A 47 13.31 23.86 3.90
C ALA A 47 11.89 24.43 3.67
N GLY A 48 10.93 23.93 4.45
CA GLY A 48 9.51 24.28 4.32
C GLY A 48 8.74 23.43 3.32
N ASP A 49 9.39 22.56 2.55
CA ASP A 49 8.70 21.63 1.66
C ASP A 49 8.06 20.49 2.44
N ARG A 50 6.84 20.14 2.03
CA ARG A 50 6.19 18.88 2.39
C ARG A 50 6.71 17.79 1.47
N ILE A 51 7.21 16.69 2.03
CA ILE A 51 7.59 15.51 1.24
C ILE A 51 6.37 14.59 1.12
N ALA A 52 5.83 14.48 -0.11
CA ALA A 52 4.76 13.57 -0.47
C ALA A 52 5.35 12.27 -1.05
N VAL A 53 4.85 11.14 -0.58
CA VAL A 53 5.24 9.80 -1.03
C VAL A 53 4.01 9.11 -1.60
N THR A 54 4.12 8.65 -2.84
CA THR A 54 3.13 7.84 -3.52
C THR A 54 3.72 6.48 -3.82
N ILE A 55 3.03 5.40 -3.44
CA ILE A 55 3.40 4.05 -3.85
C ILE A 55 2.30 3.40 -4.67
N TYR A 56 2.72 2.43 -5.46
CA TYR A 56 1.85 1.51 -6.17
C TYR A 56 2.21 0.08 -5.77
N CYS A 57 1.21 -0.63 -5.26
CA CYS A 57 1.39 -2.00 -4.80
C CYS A 57 0.19 -2.88 -5.15
N ILE A 58 0.48 -4.16 -5.29
CA ILE A 58 -0.49 -5.23 -5.56
C ILE A 58 -0.16 -6.45 -4.72
N ASP A 59 -1.18 -7.22 -4.41
CA ASP A 59 -1.07 -8.45 -3.66
C ASP A 59 -2.21 -9.40 -4.06
N PRO A 60 -1.99 -10.72 -4.26
CA PRO A 60 -3.05 -11.65 -4.64
C PRO A 60 -4.23 -11.71 -3.67
N SER A 61 -3.98 -11.55 -2.36
CA SER A 61 -5.02 -11.46 -1.33
C SER A 61 -5.67 -10.07 -1.25
N GLY A 62 -5.03 -9.05 -1.83
CA GLY A 62 -5.40 -7.65 -1.77
C GLY A 62 -4.48 -6.85 -0.86
N VAL A 63 -4.48 -5.52 -1.01
CA VAL A 63 -3.69 -4.63 -0.15
C VAL A 63 -4.62 -3.94 0.84
N SER A 64 -4.39 -4.17 2.13
CA SER A 64 -5.23 -3.66 3.21
C SER A 64 -4.83 -2.28 3.70
N ASN A 65 -3.53 -1.98 3.73
CA ASN A 65 -2.99 -0.72 4.21
C ASN A 65 -1.61 -0.39 3.65
N ALA A 66 -1.22 0.89 3.75
CA ALA A 66 0.17 1.33 3.64
C ALA A 66 0.49 2.42 4.69
N GLU A 67 1.70 2.35 5.23
CA GLU A 67 2.23 3.27 6.22
C GLU A 67 3.53 3.89 5.72
N LEU A 68 3.61 5.21 5.76
CA LEU A 68 4.84 5.96 5.54
C LEU A 68 5.58 6.08 6.87
N ARG A 69 6.83 5.65 6.91
CA ARG A 69 7.71 5.74 8.08
C ARG A 69 8.76 6.81 7.81
N ALA A 70 8.98 7.72 8.76
CA ALA A 70 9.98 8.77 8.64
C ALA A 70 10.81 8.96 9.90
N SER A 71 12.10 9.27 9.72
CA SER A 71 13.02 9.64 10.78
C SER A 71 13.74 10.94 10.38
N VAL A 72 13.76 11.90 11.30
CA VAL A 72 14.42 13.20 11.11
C VAL A 72 15.57 13.31 12.10
N ASN A 73 16.78 13.57 11.60
CA ASN A 73 18.02 13.69 12.38
C ASN A 73 18.34 12.46 13.25
N GLY A 74 18.01 11.27 12.74
CA GLY A 74 18.27 10.00 13.42
C GLY A 74 17.41 9.75 14.67
N LYS A 75 16.30 10.48 14.82
CA LYS A 75 15.28 10.20 15.83
C LYS A 75 14.54 8.89 15.54
N ASP A 76 13.72 8.45 16.49
CA ASP A 76 12.85 7.30 16.30
C ASP A 76 11.95 7.46 15.07
N TRP A 77 11.61 6.34 14.45
CA TRP A 77 10.72 6.31 13.29
C TRP A 77 9.29 6.68 13.69
N GLU A 78 8.77 7.73 13.08
CA GLU A 78 7.38 8.12 13.18
C GLU A 78 6.55 7.50 12.06
N THR A 79 5.29 7.17 12.35
CA THR A 79 4.37 6.53 11.41
C THR A 79 3.31 7.51 10.93
N TYR A 80 3.16 7.58 9.62
CA TYR A 80 2.18 8.37 8.91
C TYR A 80 1.27 7.45 8.12
N GLN A 81 -0.03 7.52 8.39
CA GLN A 81 -1.01 6.74 7.66
C GLN A 81 -1.06 7.20 6.20
N MET A 82 -0.95 6.28 5.25
CA MET A 82 -1.20 6.59 3.85
C MET A 82 -2.69 6.42 3.51
N ASN A 83 -3.16 7.24 2.57
CA ASN A 83 -4.53 7.19 2.09
C ASN A 83 -4.60 6.41 0.78
N PHE A 84 -5.52 5.47 0.71
CA PHE A 84 -5.88 4.81 -0.55
C PHE A 84 -6.54 5.81 -1.50
N TYR A 85 -5.95 6.00 -2.68
CA TYR A 85 -6.43 7.00 -3.64
C TYR A 85 -7.21 6.37 -4.79
N ALA A 86 -6.70 5.28 -5.37
CA ALA A 86 -7.36 4.63 -6.50
C ALA A 86 -7.01 3.15 -6.59
N CYS A 87 -8.02 2.34 -6.89
CA CYS A 87 -7.87 0.97 -7.32
C CYS A 87 -7.34 0.95 -8.76
N LEU A 88 -6.21 0.29 -8.99
CA LEU A 88 -5.65 0.12 -10.34
C LEU A 88 -5.85 -1.32 -10.86
N CYS A 89 -6.21 -2.25 -9.97
CA CYS A 89 -6.69 -3.60 -10.27
C CYS A 89 -7.40 -4.19 -9.04
N LEU A 90 -8.10 -5.33 -9.20
CA LEU A 90 -8.86 -6.00 -8.13
C LEU A 90 -8.06 -6.33 -6.85
N ALA A 91 -6.73 -6.27 -6.90
CA ALA A 91 -5.83 -6.75 -5.86
C ALA A 91 -4.81 -5.68 -5.38
N GLY A 92 -5.05 -4.40 -5.67
CA GLY A 92 -4.14 -3.33 -5.22
C GLY A 92 -4.45 -1.93 -5.77
N GLY A 93 -3.56 -0.99 -5.48
CA GLY A 93 -3.79 0.39 -5.88
C GLY A 93 -2.71 1.39 -5.48
N ARG A 94 -3.08 2.66 -5.61
CA ARG A 94 -2.23 3.81 -5.33
C ARG A 94 -2.48 4.32 -3.92
N TRP A 95 -1.41 4.44 -3.15
CA TRP A 95 -1.42 4.96 -1.78
C TRP A 95 -0.59 6.24 -1.70
N ILE A 96 -1.07 7.23 -0.94
CA ILE A 96 -0.42 8.54 -0.81
C ILE A 96 -0.29 8.92 0.66
N GLY A 97 0.92 9.23 1.09
CA GLY A 97 1.24 9.79 2.40
C GLY A 97 2.11 11.03 2.25
N SER A 98 2.24 11.80 3.33
CA SER A 98 3.17 12.92 3.38
C SER A 98 3.66 13.14 4.79
N ILE A 99 4.91 13.58 4.93
CA ILE A 99 5.43 14.13 6.18
C ILE A 99 5.27 15.64 6.17
N ASP A 100 5.19 16.24 7.36
CA ASP A 100 5.10 17.69 7.49
C ASP A 100 6.35 18.41 6.98
N PRO A 101 6.26 19.74 6.77
CA PRO A 101 7.41 20.54 6.36
C PRO A 101 8.65 20.31 7.22
N VAL A 102 9.79 20.18 6.55
CA VAL A 102 11.09 19.91 7.16
C VAL A 102 11.94 21.18 7.26
N ASP A 103 12.83 21.24 8.24
CA ASP A 103 13.65 22.43 8.48
C ASP A 103 15.00 22.35 7.76
N SER A 104 15.59 23.51 7.45
CA SER A 104 16.93 23.58 6.84
C SER A 104 17.96 22.88 7.72
N GLY A 105 18.77 22.03 7.11
CA GLY A 105 19.81 21.25 7.80
C GLY A 105 19.34 19.89 8.32
N ASP A 106 18.04 19.59 8.24
CA ASP A 106 17.53 18.27 8.62
C ASP A 106 18.08 17.17 7.70
N GLN A 107 18.36 16.02 8.30
CA GLN A 107 18.61 14.76 7.60
C GLN A 107 17.34 13.90 7.71
N VAL A 108 16.64 13.71 6.60
CA VAL A 108 15.35 13.02 6.56
C VAL A 108 15.54 11.64 5.93
N GLN A 109 14.99 10.61 6.56
CA GLN A 109 14.91 9.25 6.02
C GLN A 109 13.46 8.82 5.95
N VAL A 110 13.04 8.19 4.84
CA VAL A 110 11.69 7.67 4.65
C VAL A 110 11.68 6.30 4.02
N TYR A 111 10.73 5.46 4.40
CA TYR A 111 10.36 4.24 3.67
C TYR A 111 8.86 3.96 3.86
N VAL A 112 8.31 3.06 3.07
CA VAL A 112 6.90 2.68 3.17
C VAL A 112 6.78 1.19 3.48
N THR A 113 5.89 0.84 4.39
CA THR A 113 5.45 -0.54 4.64
C THR A 113 4.03 -0.72 4.09
N ALA A 114 3.83 -1.65 3.17
CA ALA A 114 2.52 -2.06 2.68
C ALA A 114 2.09 -3.37 3.35
N TYR A 115 0.78 -3.54 3.58
CA TYR A 115 0.19 -4.70 4.24
C TYR A 115 -0.87 -5.34 3.35
N ASP A 116 -0.90 -6.66 3.29
CA ASP A 116 -1.86 -7.44 2.53
C ASP A 116 -3.21 -7.64 3.26
N ASP A 117 -4.15 -8.36 2.65
CA ASP A 117 -5.45 -8.69 3.23
C ASP A 117 -5.51 -10.07 3.93
N SER A 118 -4.40 -10.81 3.96
CA SER A 118 -4.29 -12.11 4.62
C SER A 118 -4.59 -12.04 6.13
N PRO A 119 -4.90 -13.18 6.78
CA PRO A 119 -5.12 -13.23 8.22
C PRO A 119 -3.91 -12.79 9.06
N THR A 120 -2.70 -12.96 8.54
CA THR A 120 -1.45 -12.61 9.23
C THR A 120 -0.98 -11.19 8.93
N LYS A 121 -1.61 -10.48 7.98
CA LYS A 121 -1.21 -9.13 7.56
C LYS A 121 0.26 -9.10 7.17
N ASN A 122 0.62 -9.94 6.21
CA ASN A 122 1.98 -9.97 5.67
C ASN A 122 2.32 -8.59 5.10
N SER A 123 3.59 -8.23 5.16
CA SER A 123 4.04 -6.89 4.83
C SER A 123 5.28 -6.89 3.96
N ALA A 124 5.46 -5.79 3.23
CA ALA A 124 6.64 -5.53 2.45
C ALA A 124 7.07 -4.07 2.62
N ASP A 125 8.38 -3.84 2.68
CA ASP A 125 8.98 -2.52 2.81
C ASP A 125 9.58 -2.08 1.48
N THR A 126 9.56 -0.77 1.22
CA THR A 126 10.46 -0.17 0.24
C THR A 126 11.89 -0.10 0.79
N GLU A 127 12.84 0.30 -0.06
CA GLU A 127 14.11 0.80 0.45
C GLU A 127 13.94 2.11 1.25
N VAL A 128 14.99 2.47 1.98
CA VAL A 128 15.06 3.74 2.71
C VAL A 128 15.62 4.81 1.80
N PHE A 129 14.85 5.88 1.60
CA PHE A 129 15.27 7.08 0.88
C PHE A 129 15.76 8.11 1.88
N GLN A 130 16.87 8.77 1.55
CA GLN A 130 17.50 9.75 2.42
C GLN A 130 17.69 11.08 1.71
N TYR A 131 17.38 12.16 2.41
CA TYR A 131 17.51 13.53 1.95
C TYR A 131 18.29 14.36 2.97
N GLN A 132 19.12 15.26 2.45
CA GLN A 132 19.71 16.35 3.23
C GLN A 132 18.97 17.62 2.83
N ILE A 133 18.32 18.28 3.79
CA ILE A 133 17.46 19.43 3.52
C ILE A 133 18.30 20.69 3.42
N GLU A 134 18.24 21.32 2.26
CA GLU A 134 18.90 22.60 1.96
C GLU A 134 17.93 23.79 2.11
N THR A 135 18.45 25.00 2.00
CA THR A 135 17.69 26.26 2.14
C THR A 135 17.15 26.76 0.80
#